data_AF-A0A212FE56-F1
#
_entry.id   AF-A0A212FE56-F1
#
_cell.length_a   1.000
_cell.length_b   1.000
_cell.length_c   1.000
_cell.angle_alpha   90.00
_cell.angle_beta   90.00
_cell.angle_gamma   90.00
#
_symmetry.space_group_name_H-M   'P 1'
#
loop_
_entity.id
_entity.type
_entity.pdbx_description
1 polymer ?
#
loop_
_entity_poly.entity_id
_entity_poly.type
_entity_poly.pdbx_seq_one_letter_code
_entity_poly.pdbx_strand_id
1 'polypeptide(L)'
;MPFVQRVVEPKFLSRTSLRDEDGKLKVTDEELQAVTNCTLSNALRQLASLVLLAEDIFSELTSQLEEITERSKVAKTKIERVQEIVEKYDPKKVTVPSLFGNLITSYSLSTPALQKLPGRCITERYLKTCLGVRAGNGKKHPDSDANHKNF
;
A
#
# COMPACT_ATOMS: atom_id res chain seq x y z
N MET A 1 -29.42 28.98 -46.50
CA MET A 1 -28.61 29.82 -45.59
C MET A 1 -27.32 29.10 -45.27
N PRO A 2 -26.14 29.72 -45.38
CA PRO A 2 -24.90 29.12 -44.88
C PRO A 2 -24.86 29.20 -43.34
N PHE A 3 -24.42 28.13 -42.69
CA PHE A 3 -24.32 28.04 -41.24
C PHE A 3 -23.11 28.83 -40.71
N VAL A 4 -23.26 29.48 -39.55
CA VAL A 4 -22.15 30.15 -38.85
C VAL A 4 -21.13 29.11 -38.41
N GLN A 5 -19.96 29.11 -39.04
CA GLN A 5 -18.83 28.29 -38.61
C GLN A 5 -18.21 28.89 -37.35
N ARG A 6 -18.24 28.17 -36.24
CA ARG A 6 -17.54 28.53 -35.00
C ARG A 6 -16.24 27.73 -34.95
N VAL A 7 -15.12 28.40 -35.23
CA VAL A 7 -13.79 27.81 -35.02
C VAL A 7 -13.43 28.01 -33.55
N VAL A 8 -13.11 26.91 -32.86
CA VAL A 8 -12.67 26.93 -31.46
C VAL A 8 -11.20 26.55 -31.44
N GLU A 9 -10.38 27.42 -30.85
CA GLU A 9 -8.95 27.16 -30.68
C GLU A 9 -8.59 26.96 -29.21
N PRO A 10 -7.66 26.04 -28.91
CA PRO A 10 -7.16 25.86 -27.55
C PRO A 10 -6.37 27.11 -27.11
N LYS A 11 -6.59 27.55 -25.86
CA LYS A 11 -5.89 28.71 -25.27
C LYS A 11 -4.68 28.31 -24.43
N PHE A 12 -4.69 27.11 -23.88
CA PHE A 12 -3.68 26.63 -22.94
C PHE A 12 -3.22 25.22 -23.31
N LEU A 13 -1.94 24.95 -23.08
CA LEU A 13 -1.36 23.61 -23.08
C LEU A 13 -0.85 23.32 -21.67
N SER A 14 -1.45 22.33 -21.02
CA SER A 14 -1.28 22.07 -19.58
C SER A 14 -1.56 23.31 -18.73
N ARG A 15 -0.52 24.00 -18.23
CA ARG A 15 -0.61 25.21 -17.39
C ARG A 15 0.02 26.45 -18.06
N THR A 16 0.38 26.34 -19.34
CA THR A 16 1.06 27.39 -20.10
C THR A 16 0.12 27.94 -21.17
N SER A 17 0.05 29.26 -21.31
CA SER A 17 -0.70 29.90 -22.40
C SER A 17 -0.04 29.61 -23.74
N LEU A 18 -0.83 29.23 -24.75
CA LEU A 18 -0.34 28.95 -26.11
C LEU A 18 0.02 30.22 -26.87
N ARG A 19 -0.62 31.35 -26.52
CA ARG A 19 -0.41 32.66 -27.13
C ARG A 19 0.09 33.67 -26.09
N ASP A 20 0.97 34.55 -26.52
CA ASP A 20 1.43 35.71 -25.73
C ASP A 20 0.41 36.86 -25.80
N GLU A 21 0.62 37.91 -25.00
CA GLU A 21 -0.26 39.11 -24.98
C GLU A 21 -0.35 39.78 -26.37
N ASP A 22 0.71 39.68 -27.19
CA ASP A 22 0.78 40.16 -28.58
C ASP A 22 0.17 39.20 -29.61
N GLY A 23 -0.46 38.09 -29.17
CA GLY A 23 -1.15 37.12 -30.03
C GLY A 23 -0.25 36.13 -30.78
N LYS A 24 1.07 36.22 -30.61
CA LYS A 24 2.07 35.30 -31.19
C LYS A 24 2.05 33.95 -30.46
N LEU A 25 2.21 32.85 -31.20
CA LEU A 25 2.40 31.53 -30.58
C LEU A 25 3.67 31.54 -29.73
N LYS A 26 3.51 31.24 -28.45
CA LYS A 26 4.59 31.14 -27.48
C LYS A 26 5.24 29.75 -27.49
N VAL A 27 4.47 28.76 -27.93
CA VAL A 27 4.81 27.34 -27.87
C VAL A 27 5.45 26.90 -29.19
N THR A 28 6.64 26.31 -29.10
CA THR A 28 7.34 25.71 -30.24
C THR A 28 6.74 24.36 -30.63
N ASP A 29 6.88 23.93 -31.88
CA ASP A 29 6.22 22.71 -32.41
C ASP A 29 6.54 21.43 -31.60
N GLU A 30 7.72 21.35 -30.97
CA GLU A 30 8.15 20.19 -30.18
C GLU A 30 7.60 20.16 -28.74
N GLU A 31 7.13 21.29 -28.22
CA GLU A 31 6.63 21.37 -26.83
C GLU A 31 5.39 20.51 -26.61
N LEU A 32 4.52 20.37 -27.61
CA LEU A 32 3.36 19.50 -27.52
C LEU A 32 3.77 18.02 -27.35
N GLN A 33 4.77 17.58 -28.11
CA GLN A 33 5.31 16.24 -27.99
C GLN A 33 5.99 16.02 -26.63
N ALA A 34 6.74 17.01 -26.16
CA ALA A 34 7.39 16.97 -24.85
C ALA A 34 6.36 16.89 -23.69
N VAL A 35 5.32 17.73 -23.72
CA VAL A 35 4.24 17.73 -22.72
C VAL A 35 3.47 16.41 -22.73
N THR A 36 3.18 15.87 -23.92
CA THR A 36 2.47 14.59 -24.06
C THR A 36 3.30 13.44 -23.50
N ASN A 37 4.59 13.37 -23.86
CA ASN A 37 5.51 12.35 -23.35
C ASN A 37 5.72 12.47 -21.83
N CYS A 38 5.80 13.69 -21.30
CA CYS A 38 5.89 13.94 -19.86
C CYS A 38 4.61 13.47 -19.15
N THR A 39 3.44 13.80 -19.70
CA THR A 39 2.13 13.38 -19.17
C THR A 39 2.02 11.85 -19.16
N LEU A 40 2.40 11.19 -20.26
CA LEU A 40 2.43 9.73 -20.35
C LEU A 40 3.38 9.11 -19.33
N SER A 41 4.61 9.63 -19.22
CA SER A 41 5.61 9.13 -18.27
C SER A 41 5.14 9.27 -16.82
N ASN A 42 4.45 10.37 -16.49
CA ASN A 42 3.87 10.57 -15.18
C ASN A 42 2.70 9.62 -14.92
N ALA A 43 1.83 9.38 -15.91
CA ALA A 43 0.76 8.40 -15.80
C ALA A 43 1.31 6.98 -15.57
N LEU A 44 2.35 6.58 -16.31
CA LEU A 44 3.02 5.30 -16.10
C LEU A 44 3.65 5.18 -14.70
N ARG A 45 4.26 6.26 -14.19
CA ARG A 45 4.78 6.29 -12.82
C ARG A 45 3.67 6.13 -11.79
N GLN A 46 2.55 6.82 -11.96
CA GLN A 46 1.38 6.68 -11.08
C GLN A 46 0.81 5.26 -11.09
N LEU A 47 0.72 4.64 -12.27
CA LEU A 47 0.28 3.25 -12.41
C LEU A 47 1.25 2.28 -11.72
N ALA A 48 2.56 2.47 -11.86
CA ALA A 48 3.55 1.67 -11.16
C ALA A 48 3.40 1.80 -9.63
N SER A 49 3.22 3.02 -9.13
CA SER A 49 2.96 3.27 -7.71
C SER A 49 1.67 2.59 -7.22
N LEU A 50 0.62 2.56 -8.06
CA LEU A 50 -0.63 1.88 -7.74
C LEU A 50 -0.47 0.36 -7.69
N VAL A 51 0.29 -0.23 -8.61
CA VAL A 51 0.56 -1.68 -8.61
C VAL A 51 1.33 -2.09 -7.36
N LEU A 52 2.35 -1.31 -6.96
CA LEU A 52 3.10 -1.57 -5.72
C LEU A 52 2.19 -1.51 -4.48
N LEU A 53 1.28 -0.54 -4.43
CA LEU A 53 0.31 -0.45 -3.34
C LEU A 53 -0.65 -1.65 -3.34
N ALA A 54 -1.11 -2.09 -4.51
CA ALA A 54 -1.96 -3.27 -4.63
C ALA A 54 -1.23 -4.54 -4.17
N GLU A 55 0.04 -4.70 -4.53
CA GLU A 55 0.89 -5.80 -4.08
C GLU A 55 1.01 -5.84 -2.54
N ASP A 56 1.27 -4.69 -1.91
CA ASP A 56 1.35 -4.59 -0.45
C ASP A 56 0.02 -5.01 0.22
N ILE A 57 -1.13 -4.56 -0.33
CA ILE A 57 -2.46 -4.95 0.17
C ILE A 57 -2.68 -6.45 0.04
N PHE A 58 -2.45 -7.03 -1.15
CA PHE A 58 -2.68 -8.44 -1.38
C PHE A 58 -1.71 -9.33 -0.59
N SER A 59 -0.46 -8.89 -0.37
CA SER A 59 0.51 -9.61 0.46
C SER A 59 0.04 -9.71 1.92
N GLU A 60 -0.40 -8.59 2.50
CA GLU A 60 -0.91 -8.58 3.88
C GLU A 60 -2.20 -9.41 4.00
N LEU A 61 -3.12 -9.31 3.04
CA LEU A 61 -4.34 -10.13 3.03
C LEU A 61 -4.03 -11.62 2.95
N THR A 62 -3.09 -12.02 2.08
CA THR A 62 -2.67 -13.43 1.96
C THR A 62 -2.08 -13.92 3.28
N SER A 63 -1.23 -13.14 3.94
CA SER A 63 -0.66 -13.51 5.23
C SER A 63 -1.73 -13.71 6.32
N GLN A 64 -2.72 -12.81 6.38
CA GLN A 64 -3.83 -12.94 7.32
C GLN A 64 -4.71 -14.16 7.00
N LEU A 65 -4.94 -14.45 5.73
CA LEU A 65 -5.70 -15.63 5.31
C LEU A 65 -4.96 -16.94 5.62
N GLU A 66 -3.63 -16.96 5.49
CA GLU A 66 -2.80 -18.09 5.88
C GLU A 66 -2.89 -18.36 7.38
N GLU A 67 -2.81 -17.32 8.22
CA GLU A 67 -2.97 -17.44 9.68
C GLU A 67 -4.37 -18.01 10.03
N ILE A 68 -5.43 -17.49 9.41
CA ILE A 68 -6.79 -17.98 9.62
C ILE A 68 -6.92 -19.44 9.16
N THR A 69 -6.30 -19.79 8.03
CA THR A 69 -6.33 -21.15 7.49
C THR A 69 -5.62 -22.14 8.42
N GLU A 70 -4.46 -21.78 8.95
CA GLU A 70 -3.73 -22.60 9.92
C GLU A 70 -4.56 -22.82 11.19
N ARG A 71 -5.12 -21.74 11.77
CA ARG A 71 -5.98 -21.80 12.96
C ARG A 71 -7.22 -22.65 12.71
N SER A 72 -7.84 -22.52 11.53
CA SER A 72 -8.99 -23.30 11.12
C SER A 72 -8.64 -24.78 10.98
N LYS A 73 -7.46 -25.11 10.44
CA LYS A 73 -6.96 -26.49 10.36
C LYS A 73 -6.76 -27.08 11.75
N VAL A 74 -6.12 -26.33 12.66
CA VAL A 74 -5.95 -26.77 14.06
C VAL A 74 -7.31 -27.02 14.72
N ALA A 75 -8.27 -26.09 14.57
CA ALA A 75 -9.62 -26.25 15.10
C ALA A 75 -10.31 -27.50 14.53
N LYS A 76 -10.24 -27.72 13.21
CA LYS A 76 -10.77 -28.91 12.54
C LYS A 76 -10.19 -30.20 13.12
N THR A 77 -8.87 -30.30 13.27
CA THR A 77 -8.25 -31.51 13.85
C THR A 77 -8.63 -31.75 15.31
N LYS A 78 -8.93 -30.68 16.07
CA LYS A 78 -9.42 -30.81 17.46
C LYS A 78 -10.85 -31.30 17.48
N ILE A 79 -11.70 -30.80 16.58
CA ILE A 79 -13.09 -31.24 16.42
C ILE A 79 -13.14 -32.72 16.02
N GLU A 80 -12.35 -33.13 15.02
CA GLU A 80 -12.27 -34.53 14.58
C GLU A 80 -11.84 -35.46 15.72
N ARG A 81 -10.82 -35.06 16.50
CA ARG A 81 -10.40 -35.83 17.69
C ARG A 81 -11.50 -35.94 18.74
N VAL A 82 -12.20 -34.85 19.05
CA VAL A 82 -13.32 -34.89 20.00
C VAL A 82 -14.43 -35.78 19.46
N GLN A 83 -14.75 -35.70 18.17
CA GLN A 83 -15.75 -36.55 17.53
C GLN A 83 -15.41 -38.03 17.68
N GLU A 84 -14.16 -38.44 17.39
CA GLU A 84 -13.73 -39.83 17.58
C GLU A 84 -13.84 -40.31 19.03
N ILE A 85 -13.50 -39.45 19.99
CA ILE A 85 -13.60 -39.77 21.42
C ILE A 85 -15.06 -39.96 21.81
N VAL A 86 -15.95 -39.08 21.34
CA VAL A 86 -17.39 -39.14 21.61
C VAL A 86 -18.03 -40.37 20.96
N GLU A 87 -17.65 -40.73 19.74
CA GLU A 87 -18.16 -41.92 19.05
C GLU A 87 -17.75 -43.23 19.75
N LYS A 88 -16.54 -43.28 20.31
CA LYS A 88 -16.03 -44.45 21.06
C LYS A 88 -16.50 -44.47 22.53
N TYR A 89 -17.23 -43.45 22.98
CA TYR A 89 -17.63 -43.29 24.37
C TYR A 89 -18.82 -44.20 24.74
N ASP A 90 -18.64 -45.04 25.76
CA ASP A 90 -19.71 -45.87 26.32
C ASP A 90 -20.26 -45.24 27.62
N PRO A 91 -21.48 -44.68 27.60
CA PRO A 91 -22.05 -43.98 28.75
C PRO A 91 -22.39 -44.90 29.92
N LYS A 92 -22.48 -46.23 29.72
CA LYS A 92 -22.83 -47.18 30.78
C LYS A 92 -21.64 -47.62 31.63
N LYS A 93 -20.41 -47.37 31.15
CA LYS A 93 -19.17 -47.75 31.85
C LYS A 93 -18.68 -46.72 32.86
N VAL A 94 -19.14 -45.47 32.79
CA VAL A 94 -18.64 -44.39 33.64
C VAL A 94 -19.52 -44.23 34.87
N THR A 95 -19.00 -44.61 36.04
CA THR A 95 -19.63 -44.31 37.33
C THR A 95 -19.36 -42.86 37.68
N VAL A 96 -20.43 -42.08 37.92
CA VAL A 96 -20.32 -40.67 38.30
C VAL A 96 -19.70 -40.57 39.70
N PRO A 97 -18.52 -39.96 39.88
CA PRO A 97 -17.93 -39.82 41.21
C PRO A 97 -18.74 -38.84 42.06
N SER A 98 -19.14 -39.23 43.27
CA SER A 98 -19.87 -38.37 44.21
C SER A 98 -19.05 -37.17 44.74
N LEU A 99 -17.73 -37.16 44.51
CA LEU A 99 -16.78 -36.12 44.93
C LEU A 99 -16.56 -35.01 43.88
N PHE A 100 -17.50 -34.83 42.96
CA PHE A 100 -17.42 -33.90 41.82
C PHE A 100 -17.06 -32.45 42.20
N GLY A 101 -17.35 -32.03 43.45
CA GLY A 101 -17.12 -30.67 43.94
C GLY A 101 -15.67 -30.34 44.33
N ASN A 102 -14.81 -31.32 44.62
CA ASN A 102 -13.53 -31.06 45.31
C ASN A 102 -12.27 -31.41 44.50
N LEU A 103 -12.38 -32.11 43.36
CA LEU A 103 -11.23 -32.67 42.62
C LEU A 103 -11.04 -32.14 41.18
N ILE A 104 -11.98 -31.37 40.62
CA ILE A 104 -11.87 -30.84 39.25
C ILE A 104 -11.40 -29.39 39.30
N THR A 105 -10.25 -29.11 38.69
CA THR A 105 -9.85 -27.74 38.37
C THR A 105 -10.89 -27.15 37.43
N SER A 106 -11.57 -26.09 37.85
CA SER A 106 -12.62 -25.42 37.07
C SER A 106 -12.13 -25.08 35.66
N TYR A 107 -12.92 -25.39 34.64
CA TYR A 107 -12.66 -24.94 33.27
C TYR A 107 -12.83 -23.42 33.22
N SER A 108 -11.78 -22.71 32.79
CA SER A 108 -11.86 -21.29 32.46
C SER A 108 -11.74 -21.14 30.94
N LEU A 109 -12.64 -20.37 30.34
CA LEU A 109 -12.47 -19.96 28.94
C LEU A 109 -11.40 -18.87 28.90
N SER A 110 -10.43 -19.02 28.00
CA SER A 110 -9.50 -17.93 27.71
C SER A 110 -10.25 -16.83 26.97
N THR A 111 -10.55 -15.74 27.66
CA THR A 111 -10.99 -14.48 27.04
C THR A 111 -9.75 -13.64 26.75
N PRO A 112 -9.25 -13.60 25.51
CA PRO A 112 -8.18 -12.67 25.18
C PRO A 112 -8.71 -11.23 25.36
N ALA A 113 -7.96 -10.39 26.06
CA ALA A 113 -8.23 -8.96 26.07
C ALA A 113 -8.15 -8.43 24.62
N LEU A 114 -9.07 -7.54 24.22
CA LEU A 114 -9.04 -6.87 22.92
C LEU A 114 -7.72 -6.11 22.77
N GLN A 115 -6.75 -6.74 22.10
CA GLN A 115 -5.47 -6.12 21.81
C GLN A 115 -5.70 -5.05 20.74
N LYS A 116 -5.31 -3.81 21.04
CA LYS A 116 -5.32 -2.71 20.07
C LYS A 116 -4.60 -3.17 18.81
N LEU A 117 -5.30 -3.18 17.68
CA LEU A 117 -4.70 -3.40 16.36
C LEU A 117 -3.57 -2.37 16.18
N PRO A 118 -2.31 -2.79 16.03
CA PRO A 118 -1.26 -1.85 15.66
C PRO A 118 -1.64 -1.28 14.30
N GLY A 119 -1.80 0.05 14.21
CA GLY A 119 -2.06 0.73 12.95
C GLY A 119 -0.93 0.40 11.99
N ARG A 120 -1.21 -0.46 10.99
CA ARG A 120 -0.18 -0.88 10.04
C ARG A 120 0.09 0.25 9.05
N CYS A 121 1.38 0.56 8.96
CA CYS A 121 1.98 1.65 8.25
C CYS A 121 1.99 1.35 6.73
N ILE A 122 0.84 1.50 6.06
CA ILE A 122 0.74 1.39 4.60
C ILE A 122 1.57 2.48 3.89
N THR A 123 2.00 3.52 4.61
CA THR A 123 2.55 4.75 4.06
C THR A 123 4.06 4.78 3.86
N GLU A 124 4.86 3.96 4.56
CA GLU A 124 6.31 4.20 4.62
C GLU A 124 7.06 3.81 3.33
N ARG A 125 6.64 2.74 2.64
CA ARG A 125 7.26 2.29 1.38
C ARG A 125 6.91 3.19 0.20
N TYR A 126 5.65 3.65 0.12
CA TYR A 126 5.19 4.58 -0.92
C TYR A 126 5.90 5.94 -0.85
N LEU A 127 6.11 6.47 0.36
CA LEU A 127 6.80 7.75 0.59
C LEU A 127 8.27 7.71 0.16
N LYS A 128 8.99 6.59 0.39
CA LYS A 128 10.41 6.49 0.04
C LYS A 128 10.66 6.39 -1.47
N THR A 129 9.77 5.74 -2.21
CA THR A 129 9.97 5.48 -3.65
C THR A 129 9.35 6.55 -4.55
N CYS A 130 8.22 7.14 -4.16
CA CYS A 130 7.43 8.02 -5.05
C CYS A 130 7.71 9.51 -4.86
N LEU A 131 8.19 9.95 -3.68
CA LEU A 131 8.43 11.37 -3.40
C LEU A 131 9.79 11.89 -3.82
N GLY A 132 10.71 11.03 -4.30
CA GLY A 132 12.02 11.45 -4.81
C GLY A 132 12.62 12.55 -3.94
N VAL A 133 12.86 12.27 -2.65
CA VAL A 133 13.62 13.19 -1.80
C VAL A 133 14.95 13.40 -2.50
N ARG A 134 15.05 14.52 -3.21
CA ARG A 134 16.30 15.08 -3.67
C ARG A 134 17.03 15.48 -2.40
N ALA A 135 17.67 14.51 -1.75
CA ALA A 135 18.65 14.77 -0.73
C ALA A 135 19.71 15.63 -1.42
N GLY A 136 19.63 16.94 -1.18
CA GLY A 136 20.63 17.88 -1.62
C GLY A 136 21.94 17.45 -0.99
N ASN A 137 22.76 16.75 -1.77
CA ASN A 137 24.17 16.61 -1.45
C ASN A 137 24.79 17.99 -1.64
N GLY A 138 24.73 18.80 -0.58
CA GLY A 138 25.60 19.94 -0.39
C GLY A 138 27.02 19.43 -0.31
N LYS A 139 27.63 19.21 -1.48
CA LYS A 139 29.09 19.11 -1.59
C LYS A 139 29.64 20.49 -1.24
N LYS A 140 30.04 20.65 0.02
CA LYS A 140 30.97 21.70 0.42
C LYS A 140 32.19 21.58 -0.47
N HIS A 141 32.39 22.58 -1.33
CA HIS A 141 33.64 22.76 -2.04
C HIS A 141 34.70 23.10 -0.99
N PRO A 142 35.82 22.37 -0.88
CA PRO A 142 36.88 22.75 0.03
C PRO A 142 37.59 24.00 -0.50
N ASP A 143 38.02 24.83 0.44
CA ASP A 143 38.94 25.94 0.25
C ASP A 143 40.15 25.52 -0.61
N SER A 144 40.52 26.39 -1.54
CA SER A 144 41.88 26.45 -2.07
C SER A 144 42.26 27.90 -2.21
N ASP A 145 42.94 28.37 -1.17
CA ASP A 145 43.89 29.47 -1.25
C ASP A 145 44.99 29.18 -2.28
N ALA A 146 45.58 30.28 -2.77
CA ALA A 146 46.69 30.42 -3.72
C ALA A 146 46.30 30.31 -5.21
N ASN A 147 46.69 31.19 -6.12
CA ASN A 147 47.84 32.08 -6.11
C ASN A 147 47.62 33.25 -7.09
N HIS A 148 48.12 34.38 -6.66
CA HIS A 148 48.43 35.59 -7.41
C HIS A 148 49.37 35.28 -8.59
N LYS A 149 49.16 35.93 -9.75
CA LYS A 149 50.15 36.54 -10.68
C LYS A 149 49.84 36.31 -12.17
N ASN A 150 49.72 37.44 -12.87
CA ASN A 150 50.19 37.77 -14.24
C ASN A 150 49.60 36.91 -15.38
N PHE A 151 48.93 37.43 -16.41
CA PHE A 151 49.06 38.67 -17.19
C PHE A 151 47.69 39.02 -17.78
#